data_AF-A0A7T8JTS0-F1
#
_entry.id   AF-A0A7T8JTS0-F1
#
_cell.length_a   1.000
_cell.length_b   1.000
_cell.length_c   1.000
_cell.angle_alpha   90.00
_cell.angle_beta   90.00
_cell.angle_gamma   90.00
#
_symmetry.space_group_name_H-M   'P 1'
#
loop_
_entity.id
_entity.type
_entity.pdbx_description
1 polymer ?
#
loop_
_entity_poly.entity_id
_entity_poly.type
_entity_poly.pdbx_seq_one_letter_code
_entity_poly.pdbx_strand_id
1 'polypeptide(L)' 'MNIVAIVSGHIGLNSHLFKIGKAESSTCRLCKEEEETPIHLIFDCARTVKEMYQLAEESKAKKTPMEAQCLKILDIF' A
#
# COMPACT_ATOMS: atom_id res chain seq x y z
N MET A 1 -4.66 -2.91 0.49
CA MET A 1 -3.50 -3.31 1.33
C MET A 1 -3.47 -2.45 2.60
N ASN A 2 -3.41 -3.05 3.79
CA ASN A 2 -3.39 -2.29 5.06
C ASN A 2 -1.94 -2.20 5.59
N ILE A 3 -1.27 -1.08 5.33
CA ILE A 3 0.14 -0.86 5.69
C ILE A 3 0.33 -0.90 7.21
N VAL A 4 -0.60 -0.33 8.00
CA VAL A 4 -0.53 -0.33 9.46
C VAL A 4 -0.48 -1.75 10.01
N ALA A 5 -1.32 -2.64 9.49
CA ALA A 5 -1.33 -4.05 9.89
C ALA A 5 -0.03 -4.78 9.49
N ILE A 6 0.58 -4.44 8.35
CA ILE A 6 1.85 -5.02 7.90
C ILE A 6 3.00 -4.60 8.83
N VAL A 7 3.15 -3.30 9.10
CA VAL A 7 4.26 -2.80 9.93
C VAL A 7 4.13 -3.17 11.40
N SER A 8 2.91 -3.33 11.90
CA SER A 8 2.65 -3.76 13.27
C SER A 8 2.63 -5.29 13.45
N GLY A 9 2.78 -6.06 12.36
CA GLY A 9 2.76 -7.52 12.41
C GLY A 9 1.39 -8.15 12.68
N HIS A 10 0.30 -7.39 12.59
CA HIS A 10 -1.08 -7.86 12.82
C HIS A 10 -1.76 -8.37 11.55
N ILE A 11 -0.98 -8.87 10.59
CA ILE A 11 -1.48 -9.47 9.35
C ILE A 11 -0.81 -10.83 9.14
N GLY A 12 -1.58 -11.83 8.71
CA GLY A 12 -1.04 -13.15 8.41
C GLY A 12 -0.28 -13.14 7.09
N LEU A 13 1.04 -13.04 7.13
CA LEU A 13 1.94 -13.08 5.96
C LEU A 13 2.24 -14.54 5.55
N ASN A 14 2.22 -14.85 4.26
CA ASN A 14 2.48 -16.21 3.77
C ASN A 14 3.88 -16.70 4.17
N SER A 15 4.90 -15.83 4.23
CA SER A 15 6.23 -16.20 4.75
C SER A 15 6.17 -16.71 6.20
N HIS A 16 5.37 -16.08 7.07
CA HIS A 16 5.18 -16.52 8.44
C HIS A 16 4.29 -17.76 8.53
N LEU A 17 3.13 -17.74 7.85
CA LEU A 17 2.16 -18.82 7.87
C LEU A 17 2.73 -20.12 7.31
N PHE A 18 3.56 -20.06 6.26
CA PHE A 18 4.24 -21.22 5.71
C PHE A 18 5.21 -21.85 6.72
N LYS A 19 6.00 -21.02 7.43
CA LYS A 19 6.94 -21.49 8.46
C LYS A 19 6.26 -22.23 9.61
N ILE A 20 5.00 -21.90 9.91
CA ILE A 20 4.21 -22.57 10.97
C ILE A 20 3.22 -23.62 10.42
N GLY A 21 3.32 -23.98 9.15
CA GLY A 21 2.45 -25.00 8.52
C GLY A 21 0.99 -24.58 8.38
N LYS A 22 0.70 -23.28 8.32
CA LYS A 22 -0.65 -22.69 8.16
C LYS A 22 -0.91 -22.14 6.77
N ALA A 23 0.06 -22.21 5.87
CA ALA A 23 -0.09 -21.91 4.45
C ALA A 23 0.67 -22.97 3.63
N GLU A 24 0.20 -23.23 2.40
CA GLU A 24 0.82 -24.20 1.49
C GLU A 24 2.09 -23.66 0.81
N SER A 25 2.25 -22.33 0.76
CA SER A 25 3.40 -21.67 0.16
C SER A 25 3.71 -20.36 0.87
N SER A 26 4.99 -19.96 0.83
CA SER A 26 5.45 -18.63 1.27
C SER A 26 5.32 -17.56 0.18
N THR A 27 4.90 -17.91 -1.03
CA THR A 27 4.78 -17.00 -2.18
C THR A 27 3.80 -15.84 -1.91
N CYS A 28 4.15 -14.66 -2.40
CA CYS A 28 3.36 -13.44 -2.35
C CYS A 28 1.97 -13.62 -2.97
N ARG A 29 0.93 -13.28 -2.22
CA ARG A 29 -0.47 -13.33 -2.66
C ARG A 29 -0.80 -12.32 -3.75
N LEU A 30 0.05 -11.30 -3.94
CA LEU A 30 -0.15 -10.22 -4.91
C LEU A 30 0.56 -10.51 -6.24
N CYS A 31 1.90 -10.66 -6.23
CA CYS A 31 2.66 -10.90 -7.46
C CYS A 31 2.76 -12.38 -7.85
N LYS A 32 2.60 -13.31 -6.90
CA LYS A 32 2.74 -14.77 -7.10
C LYS A 32 4.14 -15.23 -7.55
N GLU A 33 5.17 -14.42 -7.36
CA GLU A 33 6.52 -14.69 -7.86
C GLU A 33 7.54 -14.87 -6.72
N GLU A 34 7.57 -13.95 -5.76
CA GLU A 34 8.57 -13.91 -4.68
C GLU A 34 7.99 -14.31 -3.31
N GLU A 35 8.83 -14.47 -2.28
CA GLU A 35 8.39 -14.72 -0.91
C GLU A 35 7.62 -13.51 -0.32
N GLU A 36 6.51 -13.77 0.35
CA GLU A 36 5.67 -12.75 0.96
C GLU A 36 6.20 -12.25 2.30
N THR A 37 7.18 -11.37 2.25
CA THR A 37 7.68 -10.65 3.43
C THR A 37 7.01 -9.28 3.59
N PRO A 38 7.08 -8.64 4.77
CA PRO A 38 6.60 -7.26 4.93
C PRO A 38 7.32 -6.30 3.97
N ILE A 39 8.63 -6.47 3.79
CA ILE A 39 9.45 -5.64 2.91
C ILE A 39 9.02 -5.82 1.46
N HIS A 40 8.87 -7.07 1.02
CA HIS A 40 8.38 -7.36 -0.32
C HIS A 40 7.02 -6.71 -0.58
N LEU A 41 6.02 -6.91 0.31
CA LEU A 41 4.69 -6.35 0.11
C LEU A 41 4.67 -4.82 0.02
N ILE A 42 5.54 -4.12 0.75
CA ILE A 42 5.55 -2.65 0.80
C ILE A 42 6.39 -2.05 -0.32
N PHE A 43 7.58 -2.61 -0.60
CA PHE A 43 8.60 -1.96 -1.41
C PHE A 43 8.90 -2.68 -2.73
N ASP A 44 8.91 -4.01 -2.74
CA ASP A 44 9.45 -4.76 -3.88
C ASP A 44 8.36 -5.35 -4.78
N CYS A 45 7.15 -5.54 -4.24
CA CYS A 45 6.07 -6.19 -4.96
C CYS A 45 5.63 -5.35 -6.16
N ALA A 46 5.86 -5.86 -7.37
CA ALA A 46 5.50 -5.20 -8.62
C ALA A 46 4.03 -4.73 -8.65
N ARG A 47 3.13 -5.53 -8.05
CA ARG A 47 1.71 -5.19 -7.95
C ARG A 47 1.48 -3.98 -7.02
N THR A 48 2.10 -3.96 -5.85
CA THR A 48 2.06 -2.82 -4.92
C THR A 48 2.61 -1.56 -5.55
N VAL A 49 3.81 -1.65 -6.13
CA VAL A 49 4.50 -0.51 -6.74
C VAL A 49 3.63 0.11 -7.84
N LYS A 50 3.00 -0.72 -8.69
CA LYS A 50 2.07 -0.26 -9.72
C LYS A 50 0.87 0.50 -9.14
N GLU A 51 0.24 -0.02 -8.09
CA GLU A 51 -0.89 0.64 -7.42
C GLU A 51 -0.46 1.98 -6.80
N MET A 52 0.73 2.06 -6.20
CA MET A 52 1.27 3.30 -5.65
C MET A 52 1.48 4.36 -6.72
N TYR A 53 2.04 4.01 -7.88
CA TYR A 53 2.19 4.93 -9.01
C TYR A 53 0.83 5.46 -9.49
N GLN A 54 -0.16 4.58 -9.64
CA GLN A 54 -1.52 4.98 -10.07
C GLN A 54 -2.15 5.98 -9.09
N LEU A 55 -2.10 5.68 -7.79
CA LEU A 55 -2.62 6.57 -6.75
C LEU A 55 -1.87 7.91 -6.71
N ALA A 56 -0.56 7.90 -6.94
CA ALA A 56 0.24 9.12 -6.99
C ALA A 56 -0.18 10.03 -8.16
N GLU A 57 -0.44 9.47 -9.34
CA GLU A 57 -0.93 10.21 -10.51
C GLU A 57 -2.33 10.78 -10.26
N GLU A 58 -3.25 9.97 -9.72
CA GLU A 58 -4.60 10.45 -9.37
C GLU A 58 -4.57 11.57 -8.32
N SER A 59 -3.66 11.47 -7.35
CA SER A 59 -3.49 12.46 -6.31
C SER A 59 -2.96 13.78 -6.85
N LYS A 60 -2.05 13.74 -7.84
CA LYS A 60 -1.59 14.95 -8.55
C LYS A 60 -2.74 15.63 -9.27
N ALA A 61 -3.62 14.87 -9.92
CA ALA A 61 -4.77 15.41 -10.65
C ALA A 61 -5.83 16.05 -9.74
N LYS A 62 -5.91 15.65 -8.46
CA LYS A 62 -6.90 16.13 -7.48
C LYS A 62 -6.41 17.30 -6.61
N LYS A 63 -5.14 17.68 -6.70
CA LYS A 63 -4.61 18.82 -5.92
C LYS A 63 -5.18 20.14 -6.47
N THR A 64 -6.12 20.74 -5.74
CA THR A 64 -6.41 22.16 -5.91
C THR A 64 -5.22 22.98 -5.40
N PRO A 65 -4.80 24.05 -6.08
CA PRO A 65 -3.75 24.93 -5.59
C PRO A 65 -4.10 25.44 -4.19
N MET A 66 -3.12 25.56 -3.29
CA MET A 66 -3.33 26.07 -1.94
C MET A 66 -3.97 27.47 -1.95
N GLU A 67 -3.64 28.29 -2.95
CA GLU A 67 -4.30 29.58 -3.20
C GLU A 67 -5.82 29.45 -3.43
N ALA A 68 -6.28 28.42 -4.14
CA ALA A 68 -7.70 28.14 -4.36
C ALA A 68 -8.41 27.57 -3.13
N GLN A 69 -7.66 27.06 -2.13
CA GLN A 69 -8.21 26.65 -0.84
C GLN A 69 -8.36 27.84 0.12
N CYS A 70 -7.45 28.82 0.06
CA CYS A 70 -7.55 30.04 0.87
C CYS A 70 -8.72 30.96 0.44
N LEU A 71 -9.01 31.10 -0.87
CA LEU A 71 -10.16 31.90 -1.32
C LEU A 71 -11.50 31.39 -0.77
N LYS A 72 -11.66 30.06 -0.66
CA LYS A 72 -12.89 29.46 -0.11
C LYS A 72 -13.13 29.76 1.37
N ILE A 73 -12.09 30.15 2.12
CA ILE A 73 -12.22 30.55 3.52
C ILE A 73 -12.66 32.01 3.63
N LEU A 74 -12.26 32.85 2.67
CA LEU A 74 -12.62 34.28 2.63
C LEU A 74 -14.06 34.50 2.14
N ASP A 75 -14.62 33.58 1.34
CA ASP A 75 -16.00 33.64 0.84
C ASP A 75 -17.06 33.05 1.82
N ILE A 76 -16.65 32.69 3.04
CA ILE A 76 -17.55 32.16 4.12
C ILE A 76 -17.82 33.23 5.21
N PHE A 77 -17.26 34.45 5.07
CA PHE A 77 -17.55 35.61 5.91
C PHE A 77 -18.20 36.74 5.13
#